data_AF-A0A7V6C0K1-F1
#
_entry.id   AF-A0A7V6C0K1-F1
#
_cell.length_a   1.000
_cell.length_b   1.000
_cell.length_c   1.000
_cell.angle_alpha   90.00
_cell.angle_beta   90.00
_cell.angle_gamma   90.00
#
_symmetry.space_group_name_H-M   'P 1'
#
loop_
_entity.id
_entity.type
_entity.pdbx_description
1 polymer ?
#
loop_
_entity_poly.entity_id
_entity_poly.type
_entity_poly.pdbx_seq_one_letter_code
_entity_poly.pdbx_strand_id
1 'polypeptide(L)' 'MIKERMTISISNAKTVFIKRYKEEHKLKSNSQVVEIALQLLEKQDLYNMFGEMGEKIGSNPKPLLGQEAAEGFLDESW' A
#
# COMPACT_ATOMS: atom_id res chain seq x y z
N MET A 1 21.34 9.96 -1.39
CA MET A 1 20.56 8.79 -0.93
C MET A 1 21.55 7.67 -0.66
N ILE A 2 21.75 7.29 0.60
CA ILE A 2 22.67 6.21 0.98
C ILE A 2 22.02 4.90 0.54
N LYS A 3 22.73 4.10 -0.25
CA LYS A 3 22.27 2.77 -0.67
C LYS A 3 22.97 1.73 0.17
N GLU A 4 22.21 1.01 0.98
CA GLU A 4 22.73 -0.11 1.74
C GLU A 4 22.72 -1.38 0.90
N ARG A 5 23.80 -2.15 0.95
CA ARG A 5 23.91 -3.40 0.20
C ARG A 5 23.51 -4.56 1.11
N MET A 6 22.43 -5.23 0.75
CA MET A 6 21.96 -6.43 1.43
C MET A 6 22.22 -7.69 0.59
N THR A 7 22.51 -8.80 1.26
CA THR A 7 22.58 -10.14 0.63
C THR A 7 21.47 -10.99 1.22
N ILE A 8 20.65 -11.60 0.36
CA ILE A 8 19.50 -12.41 0.77
C ILE A 8 19.54 -13.77 0.08
N SER A 9 19.04 -14.80 0.78
CA SER A 9 18.80 -16.12 0.20
C SER A 9 17.31 -16.29 -0.08
N ILE A 10 16.95 -16.66 -1.30
CA ILE A 10 15.56 -16.88 -1.71
C ILE A 10 15.45 -18.18 -2.50
N SER A 11 14.28 -18.81 -2.47
CA SER A 11 13.98 -20.02 -3.23
C SER A 11 14.13 -19.80 -4.74
N ASN A 12 14.53 -20.83 -5.48
CA ASN A 12 14.68 -20.76 -6.94
C ASN A 12 13.41 -20.25 -7.66
N ALA A 13 12.22 -20.70 -7.23
CA ALA A 13 10.94 -20.24 -7.79
C ALA A 13 10.77 -18.71 -7.73
N LYS A 14 11.14 -18.08 -6.60
CA LYS A 14 11.11 -16.62 -6.43
C LYS A 14 12.14 -15.91 -7.32
N THR A 15 13.32 -16.50 -7.50
CA THR A 15 14.34 -15.97 -8.42
C THR A 15 13.84 -15.97 -9.87
N VAL A 16 13.17 -17.05 -10.30
CA VAL A 16 12.55 -17.14 -11.63
C VAL A 16 11.48 -16.07 -11.79
N PHE A 17 10.60 -15.91 -10.80
CA PHE A 17 9.60 -14.85 -10.79
C PHE A 17 10.22 -13.45 -10.95
N ILE A 18 11.26 -13.13 -10.16
CA ILE A 18 11.94 -11.83 -10.21
C ILE A 18 12.50 -11.56 -11.60
N LYS A 19 13.14 -12.56 -12.23
CA LYS A 19 13.69 -12.41 -13.58
C LYS A 19 12.60 -12.13 -14.61
N ARG A 20 11.52 -12.92 -14.59
CA ARG A 20 10.38 -12.74 -15.51
C ARG A 20 9.72 -11.38 -15.34
N TYR A 21 9.39 -11.00 -14.10
CA TYR A 21 8.77 -9.71 -13.81
C TYR A 21 9.66 -8.53 -14.23
N LYS A 22 10.98 -8.64 -14.02
CA LYS A 22 11.94 -7.63 -14.49
C LYS A 22 11.87 -7.44 -16.00
N GLU A 23 11.81 -8.54 -16.75
CA GLU A 23 11.76 -8.52 -18.23
C GLU A 23 10.43 -7.96 -18.74
N GLU A 24 9.31 -8.44 -18.20
CA GLU A 24 7.95 -8.00 -18.56
C GLU A 24 7.76 -6.49 -18.34
N HIS A 25 8.30 -5.95 -17.24
CA HIS A 25 8.16 -4.54 -16.86
C HIS A 25 9.37 -3.67 -17.27
N LYS A 26 10.32 -4.21 -18.04
CA LYS A 26 11.53 -3.51 -18.52
C LYS A 26 12.32 -2.82 -17.40
N LEU A 27 12.44 -3.48 -16.26
CA LEU A 27 13.15 -2.96 -15.09
C LEU A 27 14.66 -3.14 -15.25
N LYS A 28 15.43 -2.22 -14.65
CA LYS A 28 16.89 -2.15 -14.77
C LYS A 28 17.60 -3.21 -13.92
N SER A 29 17.00 -3.63 -12.81
CA SER A 29 17.63 -4.59 -11.89
C SER A 29 16.62 -5.42 -11.12
N ASN A 30 17.08 -6.56 -10.61
CA ASN A 30 16.31 -7.40 -9.69
C ASN A 30 15.98 -6.63 -8.39
N SER A 31 16.86 -5.72 -7.96
CA SER A 31 16.64 -4.89 -6.77
C SER A 31 15.41 -4.00 -6.93
N GLN A 32 15.11 -3.49 -8.14
CA GLN A 32 13.89 -2.71 -8.37
C GLN A 32 12.62 -3.55 -8.19
N VAL A 33 12.64 -4.83 -8.58
CA VAL A 33 11.52 -5.74 -8.34
C VAL A 33 11.30 -5.91 -6.84
N VAL A 34 12.39 -6.07 -6.08
CA VAL A 34 12.34 -6.22 -4.62
C VAL A 34 11.85 -4.94 -3.95
N GLU A 35 12.32 -3.76 -4.37
CA GLU A 35 11.85 -2.47 -3.86
C GLU A 35 10.36 -2.27 -4.10
N ILE A 36 9.86 -2.59 -5.30
CA ILE A 36 8.41 -2.51 -5.61
C ILE A 36 7.61 -3.45 -4.70
N ALA A 37 8.10 -4.68 -4.49
CA ALA A 37 7.43 -5.63 -3.60
C ALA A 37 7.38 -5.14 -2.15
N LEU A 38 8.47 -4.54 -1.65
CA LEU A 38 8.51 -3.95 -0.31
C LEU A 38 7.55 -2.77 -0.18
N GLN A 39 7.48 -1.88 -1.18
CA GLN A 39 6.52 -0.77 -1.19
C GLN A 39 5.06 -1.25 -1.18
N LEU A 40 4.76 -2.36 -1.86
CA LEU A 40 3.43 -2.96 -1.83
C LEU A 40 3.08 -3.53 -0.45
N LEU A 41 4.05 -4.16 0.21
CA LEU A 41 3.89 -4.66 1.58
C LEU A 41 3.68 -3.51 2.58
N GLU A 42 4.49 -2.45 2.50
CA GLU A 42 4.32 -1.26 3.35
C GLU A 42 2.93 -0.63 3.17
N LYS A 43 2.44 -0.53 1.93
CA LYS A 43 1.08 -0.05 1.66
C LYS A 43 0.03 -0.98 2.27
N GLN A 44 0.20 -2.29 2.14
CA GLN A 44 -0.73 -3.27 2.69
C GLN A 44 -0.76 -3.21 4.23
N ASP A 45 0.39 -3.04 4.87
CA ASP A 45 0.47 -2.86 6.32
C ASP A 45 -0.25 -1.57 6.77
N LEU A 46 -0.08 -0.47 6.02
CA LEU A 46 -0.85 0.76 6.28
C LEU A 46 -2.36 0.51 6.16
N TYR A 47 -2.82 -0.16 5.10
CA TYR A 47 -4.24 -0.50 4.95
C TYR A 47 -4.76 -1.36 6.11
N ASN A 48 -3.99 -2.35 6.56
CA ASN A 48 -4.36 -3.19 7.70
C ASN A 48 -4.45 -2.36 8.99
N MET A 49 -3.50 -1.47 9.26
CA MET A 49 -3.54 -0.58 10.43
C MET A 49 -4.77 0.33 10.43
N PHE A 50 -5.13 0.91 9.28
CA PHE A 50 -6.34 1.73 9.17
C PHE A 50 -7.61 0.90 9.30
N GLY A 51 -7.62 -0.34 8.77
CA GLY A 51 -8.72 -1.29 8.93
C GLY A 51 -8.94 -1.67 10.41
N GLU A 52 -7.87 -2.04 11.12
CA GLU A 52 -7.93 -2.34 12.55
C GLU A 52 -8.34 -1.13 13.40
N MET A 53 -7.92 0.09 13.00
CA MET A 53 -8.36 1.32 13.67
C MET A 53 -9.85 1.61 13.40
N GLY A 54 -10.33 1.34 12.19
CA GLY A 54 -11.74 1.38 11.83
C GLY A 54 -12.59 0.37 12.63
N GLU A 55 -12.10 -0.85 12.83
CA GLU A 55 -12.78 -1.86 13.67
C GLU A 55 -12.76 -1.49 15.17
N LYS A 56 -11.67 -0.89 15.67
CA LYS A 56 -11.61 -0.37 17.05
C LYS A 56 -12.56 0.82 17.27
N ILE A 57 -12.81 1.65 16.26
CA ILE A 57 -13.80 2.74 16.31
C ILE A 57 -15.23 2.19 16.12
N GLY A 58 -15.41 1.08 15.39
CA GLY A 58 -16.69 0.40 15.18
C GLY A 58 -17.24 -0.35 16.40
N SER A 59 -16.47 -0.48 17.48
CA SER A 59 -16.90 -1.16 18.71
C SER A 59 -17.75 -0.29 19.64
N ASN A 60 -18.02 0.97 19.28
CA ASN A 60 -18.97 1.82 19.99
C ASN A 60 -19.76 2.69 18.99
N PRO A 61 -20.77 2.14 18.30
CA PRO A 61 -21.61 2.93 17.41
C PRO A 61 -22.52 3.83 18.24
N LYS A 62 -22.03 5.01 18.62
CA LYS A 62 -22.93 6.15 18.76
C LYS A 62 -23.27 6.62 17.34
N PRO A 63 -24.54 6.59 16.93
CA PRO A 63 -24.93 7.15 15.65
C PRO A 63 -24.86 8.68 15.77
N LEU A 64 -23.77 9.27 15.28
CA LEU A 64 -23.69 10.71 14.97
C LEU A 64 -23.15 10.85 13.55
N LEU A 65 -23.93 10.33 12.60
CA LEU A 65 -23.79 10.64 11.18
C LEU A 65 -25.19 10.66 10.57
N GLY A 66 -26.09 11.38 11.24
CA GLY A 66 -27.25 11.97 10.62
C GLY A 66 -26.99 13.47 10.48
N GLN A 67 -27.05 13.97 9.25
CA GLN A 67 -27.34 15.37 8.86
C GLN A 67 -26.23 16.35 8.45
N GLU A 68 -24.93 16.20 8.72
CA GLU A 68 -23.98 17.31 8.42
C GLU A 68 -23.12 17.18 7.15
N ALA A 69 -23.12 16.05 6.43
CA ALA A 69 -22.28 15.88 5.23
C ALA A 69 -22.97 16.20 3.89
N ALA A 70 -24.23 16.67 3.90
CA ALA A 70 -25.03 16.88 2.69
C ALA A 70 -25.45 18.34 2.44
N GLU A 71 -25.04 19.30 3.29
CA GLU A 71 -25.44 20.72 3.17
C GLU A 71 -24.33 21.66 2.64
N GLY A 72 -23.12 21.14 2.34
CA GLY A 72 -21.99 21.97 1.90
C GLY A 72 -21.71 22.01 0.39
N PHE A 73 -22.55 21.40 -0.45
CA PHE A 73 -22.28 21.27 -1.90
C PHE A 73 -23.31 21.96 -2.79
N LEU A 74 -23.92 23.05 -2.31
CA LEU A 74 -24.84 23.91 -3.06
C LEU A 74 -24.66 25.39 -2.65
N ASP A 75 -23.51 25.97 -2.96
CA ASP A 75 -23.26 27.43 -3.07
C ASP A 75 -21.78 27.61 -3.39
N GLU A 76 -21.29 28.32 -4.40
CA GLU A 76 -21.84 29.16 -5.46
C GLU A 76 -20.87 29.08 -6.64
N SER A 77 -21.40 29.30 -7.84
CA SER A 77 -20.80 30.02 -8.96
C SER A 77 -19.41 30.62 -8.70
N TRP A 78 -18.38 30.17 -9.45
CA TRP A 78 -17.30 30.93 -10.12
C TRP A 78 -16.15 29.98 -10.49
#